data_AF-A0A227J0S9-F1
#
_entry.id   AF-A0A227J0S9-F1
#
_cell.length_a   1.000
_cell.length_b   1.000
_cell.length_c   1.000
_cell.angle_alpha   90.00
_cell.angle_beta   90.00
_cell.angle_gamma   90.00
#
_symmetry.space_group_name_H-M   'P 1'
#
loop_
_entity.id
_entity.type
_entity.pdbx_description
1 polymer ?
#
loop_
_entity_poly.entity_id
_entity_poly.type
_entity_poly.pdbx_seq_one_letter_code
_entity_poly.pdbx_strand_id
1 'polypeptide(L)'
;VCKSGTSLPRSSQSNVEEHVFDGPHPAGLAGTHMHFLYPVNAENVAWSINYQDVIAFGKLFLTGELYTDRVISLAGPVVNNPRLV
;
A
#
# COMPACT_ATOMS: atom_id res chain seq x y z
N VAL A 1 3.49 -3.41 -2.14
CA VAL A 1 2.71 -4.66 -2.32
C VAL A 1 3.67 -5.71 -2.85
N CYS A 2 3.68 -6.92 -2.27
CA CYS A 2 4.56 -7.99 -2.76
C CYS A 2 4.15 -8.39 -4.17
N LYS A 3 5.06 -8.21 -5.13
CA LYS A 3 4.81 -8.47 -6.55
C LYS A 3 5.34 -9.86 -6.88
N SER A 4 4.50 -10.89 -6.74
CA SER A 4 4.85 -12.23 -7.20
C SER A 4 4.69 -12.30 -8.73
N GLY A 5 5.70 -11.81 -9.45
CA GLY A 5 5.87 -12.01 -10.90
C GLY A 5 4.85 -11.35 -11.85
N THR A 6 3.86 -10.59 -11.36
CA THR A 6 2.78 -10.02 -12.19
C THR A 6 2.86 -8.48 -12.22
N SER A 7 2.64 -7.85 -13.38
CA SER A 7 2.63 -6.38 -13.48
C SER A 7 1.33 -5.79 -12.93
N LEU A 8 1.44 -4.85 -11.99
CA LEU A 8 0.31 -4.03 -11.53
C LEU A 8 0.04 -2.90 -12.55
N PRO A 9 -1.20 -2.35 -12.60
CA PRO A 9 -1.50 -1.16 -13.39
C PRO A 9 -0.57 -0.01 -13.00
N ARG A 10 0.00 0.69 -14.01
CA ARG A 10 0.89 1.82 -13.81
C ARG A 10 0.25 3.10 -14.32
N SER A 11 0.49 4.19 -13.60
CA SER A 11 0.16 5.54 -14.05
C SER A 11 1.11 5.95 -15.19
N SER A 12 0.60 6.70 -16.17
CA SER A 12 1.43 7.33 -17.21
C SER A 12 2.05 8.66 -16.77
N GLN A 13 1.68 9.14 -15.59
CA GLN A 13 2.05 10.46 -15.10
C GLN A 13 3.50 10.43 -14.60
N SER A 14 4.29 11.42 -15.01
CA SER A 14 5.74 11.46 -14.75
C SER A 14 6.11 11.60 -13.27
N ASN A 15 5.18 12.08 -12.43
CA ASN A 15 5.38 12.27 -10.99
C ASN A 15 4.92 11.05 -10.16
N VAL A 16 4.66 9.91 -10.79
CA VAL A 16 4.27 8.66 -10.11
C VAL A 16 5.30 7.58 -10.42
N GLU A 17 6.03 7.17 -9.40
CA GLU A 17 7.08 6.14 -9.51
C GLU A 17 6.70 4.87 -8.75
N GLU A 18 7.11 3.71 -9.28
CA GLU A 18 7.00 2.42 -8.60
C GLU A 18 8.37 1.99 -8.07
N HIS A 19 8.49 1.82 -6.76
CA HIS A 19 9.69 1.31 -6.11
C HIS A 19 9.45 -0.10 -5.55
N VAL A 20 10.19 -1.08 -6.06
CA VAL A 20 10.03 -2.51 -5.71
C VAL A 20 11.09 -2.90 -4.68
N PHE A 21 10.62 -3.50 -3.58
CA PHE A 21 11.47 -4.05 -2.53
C PHE A 21 11.27 -5.56 -2.47
N ASP A 22 12.36 -6.29 -2.27
CA ASP A 22 12.38 -7.74 -2.05
C ASP A 22 13.07 -8.05 -0.72
N GLY A 23 12.66 -9.12 -0.06
CA GLY A 23 13.17 -9.54 1.24
C GLY A 23 12.07 -9.87 2.27
N PRO A 24 12.46 -10.46 3.40
CA PRO A 24 11.53 -10.79 4.48
C PRO A 24 10.99 -9.52 5.15
N HIS A 25 10.04 -9.69 6.07
CA HIS A 25 9.65 -8.59 6.95
C HIS A 25 10.90 -8.00 7.65
N PRO A 26 11.14 -6.68 7.57
CA PRO A 26 10.22 -5.61 7.17
C PRO A 26 10.37 -5.09 5.71
N ALA A 27 9.87 -5.83 4.72
CA ALA A 27 9.54 -5.31 3.40
C ALA A 27 8.10 -4.76 3.38
N GLY A 28 7.91 -3.52 2.92
CA GLY A 28 6.59 -2.84 2.92
C GLY A 28 6.35 -1.89 4.10
N LEU A 29 7.33 -1.70 4.98
CA LEU A 29 7.25 -0.70 6.06
C LEU A 29 7.55 0.70 5.51
N ALA A 30 6.63 1.65 5.74
CA ALA A 30 6.76 3.01 5.21
C ALA A 30 8.05 3.71 5.65
N GLY A 31 8.45 3.55 6.92
CA GLY A 31 9.70 4.14 7.44
C GLY A 31 10.95 3.64 6.72
N THR A 32 11.03 2.33 6.43
CA THR A 32 12.14 1.75 5.66
C THR A 32 12.13 2.24 4.22
N HIS A 33 10.96 2.35 3.60
CA HIS A 33 10.85 2.90 2.24
C HIS A 33 11.30 4.36 2.20
N MET A 34 10.84 5.20 3.13
CA MET A 34 11.25 6.60 3.26
C MET A 34 12.75 6.70 3.47
N HIS A 35 13.32 5.89 4.37
CA HIS A 35 14.76 5.90 4.64
C HIS A 35 15.61 5.70 3.38
N PHE A 36 15.19 4.84 2.44
CA PHE A 36 15.94 4.57 1.21
C PHE A 36 15.61 5.50 0.04
N LEU A 37 14.37 6.00 -0.07
CA LEU A 37 13.90 6.74 -1.24
C LEU A 37 13.81 8.25 -1.01
N TYR A 38 13.34 8.66 0.16
CA TYR A 38 13.14 10.06 0.54
C TYR A 38 13.40 10.21 2.03
N PRO A 39 14.67 10.32 2.45
CA PRO A 39 15.06 10.29 3.85
C PRO A 39 14.43 11.46 4.63
N VAL A 40 13.46 11.12 5.47
CA VAL A 40 12.72 12.10 6.29
C VAL A 40 13.54 12.56 7.48
N ASN A 41 13.33 13.82 7.88
CA ASN A 41 13.90 14.43 9.08
C ASN A 41 12.93 15.51 9.60
N ALA A 42 13.36 16.36 10.54
CA ALA A 42 12.49 17.41 11.10
C ALA A 42 12.04 18.47 10.07
N GLU A 43 12.81 18.65 8.99
CA GLU A 43 12.57 19.63 7.93
C GLU A 43 11.89 18.96 6.71
N ASN A 44 12.14 17.67 6.49
CA ASN A 44 11.64 16.89 5.36
C ASN A 44 10.56 15.89 5.81
N VAL A 45 9.30 16.22 5.51
CA VAL A 45 8.13 15.43 5.89
C VAL A 45 7.63 14.61 4.70
N ALA A 46 7.53 13.29 4.86
CA ALA A 46 6.85 12.41 3.91
C ALA A 46 5.49 11.98 4.45
N TRP A 47 4.53 11.79 3.55
CA TRP A 47 3.22 11.24 3.88
C TRP A 47 3.17 9.77 3.48
N SER A 48 2.41 8.97 4.24
CA SER A 48 2.17 7.57 3.91
C SER A 48 0.68 7.28 3.92
N ILE A 49 0.25 6.47 2.97
CA ILE A 49 -1.11 5.96 2.83
C ILE A 49 -1.03 4.52 2.33
N ASN A 50 -1.87 3.63 2.87
CA ASN A 50 -1.88 2.23 2.43
C ASN A 50 -2.67 2.09 1.11
N TYR A 51 -2.50 0.96 0.44
CA TYR A 51 -3.10 0.73 -0.88
C TYR A 51 -4.65 0.69 -0.87
N GLN A 52 -5.30 0.23 0.21
CA GLN A 52 -6.77 0.20 0.27
C GLN A 52 -7.35 1.60 0.47
N ASP A 53 -6.64 2.48 1.17
CA ASP A 53 -7.03 3.88 1.30
C ASP A 53 -6.82 4.65 -0.01
N VAL A 54 -5.76 4.35 -0.78
CA VAL A 54 -5.61 4.88 -2.14
C VAL A 54 -6.78 4.46 -3.03
N ILE A 55 -7.23 3.20 -2.95
CA ILE A 55 -8.44 2.73 -3.67
C ILE A 55 -9.68 3.50 -3.20
N ALA A 56 -9.84 3.72 -1.89
CA ALA A 56 -10.97 4.46 -1.34
C ALA A 56 -10.99 5.93 -1.80
N PHE A 57 -9.83 6.60 -1.87
CA PHE A 57 -9.71 7.94 -2.45
C PHE A 57 -10.12 7.95 -3.91
N GLY A 58 -9.66 6.99 -4.71
CA GLY A 58 -10.08 6.85 -6.11
C GLY A 58 -11.61 6.72 -6.24
N LYS A 59 -12.23 5.86 -5.44
CA LYS A 59 -13.70 5.71 -5.41
C LYS A 59 -14.41 6.99 -4.97
N LEU A 60 -13.91 7.67 -3.93
CA LEU A 60 -14.47 8.92 -3.44
C LEU A 60 -14.54 9.98 -4.55
N PHE A 61 -13.45 10.18 -5.30
CA PHE A 61 -13.44 11.18 -6.38
C PHE A 61 -14.27 10.78 -7.60
N LEU A 62 -14.38 9.47 -7.90
CA LEU A 62 -15.15 9.00 -9.06
C LEU A 62 -16.67 8.97 -8.80
N THR A 63 -17.08 8.68 -7.56
CA THR A 63 -18.49 8.47 -7.21
C THR A 63 -19.09 9.58 -6.35
N GLY A 64 -18.25 10.35 -5.65
CA GLY A 64 -18.68 11.34 -4.65
C GLY A 64 -19.06 10.72 -3.29
N GLU A 65 -18.92 9.41 -3.13
CA GLU A 65 -19.35 8.68 -1.93
C GLU A 65 -18.16 8.15 -1.12
N LEU A 66 -18.31 8.13 0.20
CA LEU A 66 -17.28 7.57 1.08
C LEU A 66 -17.27 6.04 0.97
N TYR A 67 -16.17 5.49 0.45
CA TYR A 67 -15.98 4.05 0.34
C TYR A 67 -15.34 3.46 1.61
N THR A 68 -16.09 2.63 2.33
CA THR A 68 -15.68 2.09 3.64
C THR A 68 -15.36 0.60 3.64
N ASP A 69 -15.54 -0.10 2.52
CA ASP A 69 -15.29 -1.55 2.48
C ASP A 69 -13.79 -1.86 2.56
N ARG A 70 -13.48 -2.99 3.20
CA ARG A 70 -12.13 -3.48 3.43
C ARG A 70 -12.03 -4.94 3.11
N VAL A 71 -10.86 -5.33 2.60
CA VAL A 71 -10.48 -6.74 2.46
C VAL A 71 -9.36 -7.01 3.45
N ILE A 72 -9.62 -7.81 4.48
CA ILE A 72 -8.66 -8.06 5.56
C ILE A 72 -8.25 -9.53 5.59
N SER A 73 -7.04 -9.79 6.08
CA SER A 73 -6.58 -11.16 6.32
C SER A 73 -7.21 -11.68 7.61
N LEU A 74 -8.08 -12.69 7.49
CA LEU A 74 -8.54 -13.49 8.62
C LEU A 74 -7.61 -14.70 8.76
N ALA A 75 -6.73 -14.67 9.75
CA ALA A 75 -5.70 -15.69 9.96
C ALA A 75 -5.40 -15.91 11.44
N GLY A 76 -4.60 -16.95 11.74
CA GLY A 76 -4.18 -17.33 13.09
C GLY A 76 -4.36 -18.83 13.34
N PRO A 77 -3.61 -19.45 14.28
CA PRO A 77 -3.61 -20.91 14.47
C PRO A 77 -4.97 -21.53 14.79
N VAL A 78 -5.89 -20.73 15.35
CA VAL A 78 -7.23 -21.17 15.78
C VAL A 78 -8.33 -20.86 14.76
N VAL A 79 -8.00 -20.27 13.62
CA VAL A 79 -8.99 -19.91 12.59
C VAL A 79 -9.31 -21.14 11.75
N ASN A 80 -10.56 -21.61 11.80
CA ASN A 80 -10.99 -22.81 11.08
C ASN A 80 -10.89 -22.68 9.54
N ASN A 81 -11.13 -21.49 8.99
CA ASN A 81 -11.07 -21.24 7.54
C ASN A 81 -10.37 -19.90 7.23
N PRO A 82 -9.03 -19.86 7.27
CA PRO A 82 -8.24 -18.67 6.99
C PRO A 82 -8.41 -18.20 5.55
N ARG A 83 -8.72 -16.92 5.36
CA ARG A 83 -9.02 -16.34 4.04
C ARG A 83 -8.94 -14.82 4.08
N LEU A 84 -9.06 -14.21 2.90
CA LEU A 84 -9.39 -12.79 2.80
C LEU A 84 -10.91 -12.63 2.96
N VAL A 85 -11.33 -11.73 3.83
CA VAL A 85 -12.74 -11.37 4.06
C VAL A 85 -12.99 -9.91 3.83
#